data_AF-A0A6F9XPW2-F1
#
_entry.id   AF-A0A6F9XPW2-F1
#
_cell.length_a   1.000
_cell.length_b   1.000
_cell.length_c   1.000
_cell.angle_alpha   90.00
_cell.angle_beta   90.00
_cell.angle_gamma   90.00
#
_symmetry.space_group_name_H-M   'P 1'
#
loop_
_entity.id
_entity.type
_entity.pdbx_description
1 polymer ?
#
loop_
_entity_poly.entity_id
_entity_poly.type
_entity_poly.pdbx_seq_one_letter_code
_entity_poly.pdbx_strand_id
1 'polypeptide(L)'
;MTKTIKLGAVAGRHEIPGVQGYVLNLVEDPSDLEEIERNVFASLDNKLVNVNKLDLYVTGLTSVVLAAVKYCSQNNVQLSCWHFNREDSSYFKQKMF
;
A
#
# COMPACT_ATOMS: atom_id res chain seq x y z
N MET A 1 14.87 -2.96 16.34
CA MET A 1 13.83 -2.02 15.88
C MET A 1 13.14 -2.65 14.69
N THR A 2 11.81 -2.76 14.70
CA THR A 2 11.04 -3.22 13.54
C THR A 2 11.04 -2.12 12.49
N LYS A 3 11.67 -2.39 11.34
CA LYS A 3 11.75 -1.45 10.22
C LYS A 3 10.33 -1.25 9.68
N THR A 4 9.92 0.00 9.48
CA THR A 4 8.66 0.36 8.80
C THR A 4 9.00 0.72 7.37
N ILE A 5 8.19 0.26 6.41
CA ILE A 5 8.25 0.76 5.03
C ILE A 5 7.04 1.65 4.75
N LYS A 6 7.25 2.72 3.98
CA LYS A 6 6.22 3.63 3.49
C LYS A 6 6.05 3.43 1.99
N LEU A 7 4.85 3.05 1.54
CA LEU A 7 4.56 2.83 0.12
C LEU A 7 3.28 3.54 -0.29
N GLY A 8 3.23 4.08 -1.51
CA GLY A 8 1.95 4.42 -2.15
C GLY A 8 1.25 3.19 -2.70
N ALA A 9 -0.07 3.21 -2.86
CA ALA A 9 -0.80 2.09 -3.45
C ALA A 9 -0.45 1.87 -4.92
N VAL A 10 -0.69 2.89 -5.76
CA VAL A 10 -0.39 2.86 -7.20
C VAL A 10 0.38 4.12 -7.61
N ALA A 11 1.44 3.97 -8.40
CA ALA A 11 2.25 5.07 -8.91
C ALA A 11 1.47 5.99 -9.85
N GLY A 12 1.95 7.23 -10.01
CA GLY A 12 1.40 8.20 -10.97
C GLY A 12 0.03 8.78 -10.62
N ARG A 13 -0.59 8.39 -9.50
CA ARG A 13 -1.89 8.92 -9.04
C ARG A 13 -1.73 10.17 -8.17
N HIS A 14 -0.77 10.17 -7.27
CA HIS A 14 -0.45 11.30 -6.39
C HIS A 14 1.06 11.36 -6.15
N GLU A 15 1.59 12.58 -6.03
CA GLU A 15 2.91 12.80 -5.47
C GLU A 15 2.82 12.67 -3.94
N ILE A 16 3.60 11.76 -3.37
CA ILE A 16 3.55 11.44 -1.94
C ILE A 16 4.96 11.65 -1.36
N PRO A 17 5.21 12.76 -0.66
CA PRO A 17 6.52 13.01 -0.08
C PRO A 17 6.94 11.90 0.90
N GLY A 18 8.14 11.36 0.73
CA GLY A 18 8.76 10.44 1.69
C GLY A 18 8.27 8.99 1.63
N VAL A 19 7.53 8.58 0.60
CA VAL A 19 7.35 7.14 0.30
C VAL A 19 8.60 6.56 -0.36
N GLN A 20 8.86 5.28 -0.10
CA GLN A 20 10.02 4.55 -0.60
C GLN A 20 9.72 3.82 -1.92
N GLY A 21 8.49 3.95 -2.43
CA GLY A 21 8.02 3.33 -3.65
C GLY A 21 6.51 3.15 -3.63
N TYR A 22 6.02 2.29 -4.52
CA TYR A 22 4.61 1.94 -4.64
C TYR A 22 4.41 0.44 -4.56
N VAL A 23 3.22 0.00 -4.11
CA VAL A 23 2.82 -1.41 -4.18
C VAL A 23 2.77 -1.83 -5.64
N LEU A 24 2.08 -1.08 -6.50
CA LEU A 24 2.08 -1.30 -7.95
C LEU A 24 2.48 -0.03 -8.70
N ASN A 25 3.18 -0.20 -9.83
CA ASN A 25 3.47 0.93 -10.72
C ASN A 25 2.33 1.18 -11.72
N LEU A 26 1.61 0.12 -12.09
CA LEU A 26 0.52 0.14 -13.05
C LEU A 26 -0.50 -0.94 -12.70
N VAL A 27 -1.76 -0.70 -13.06
CA VAL A 27 -2.84 -1.68 -13.10
C VAL A 27 -3.45 -1.56 -14.49
N GLU A 28 -3.27 -2.60 -15.31
CA GLU A 28 -3.75 -2.63 -16.70
C GLU A 28 -5.27 -2.72 -16.76
N ASP A 29 -5.84 -3.75 -16.12
CA ASP A 29 -7.29 -3.93 -15.97
C ASP A 29 -7.69 -3.79 -14.50
N PRO A 30 -8.41 -2.71 -14.11
CA PRO A 30 -8.86 -2.52 -12.73
C PRO A 30 -9.98 -3.50 -12.32
N SER A 31 -10.56 -4.25 -13.27
CA SER A 31 -11.58 -5.28 -13.03
C SER A 31 -11.02 -6.69 -12.86
N ASP A 32 -9.76 -6.93 -13.26
CA ASP A 32 -9.07 -8.21 -12.99
C ASP A 32 -8.56 -8.25 -11.55
N LEU A 33 -9.46 -8.61 -10.64
CA LEU A 33 -9.17 -8.71 -9.21
C LEU A 33 -8.14 -9.79 -8.89
N GLU A 34 -8.08 -10.86 -9.67
CA GLU A 34 -7.14 -11.96 -9.45
C GLU A 34 -5.72 -11.55 -9.83
N GLU A 35 -5.55 -10.87 -10.96
CA GLU A 35 -4.26 -10.33 -11.37
C GLU A 35 -3.76 -9.26 -10.39
N ILE A 36 -4.64 -8.35 -9.96
CA ILE A 36 -4.30 -7.35 -8.95
C ILE A 36 -3.80 -8.02 -7.67
N GLU A 37 -4.51 -9.03 -7.16
CA GLU A 37 -4.09 -9.74 -5.95
C GLU A 37 -2.72 -10.40 -6.13
N ARG A 38 -2.52 -11.17 -7.21
CA ARG A 38 -1.23 -11.81 -7.52
C ARG A 38 -0.08 -10.80 -7.57
N ASN A 39 -0.28 -9.68 -8.26
CA ASN A 39 0.73 -8.65 -8.45
C ASN A 39 1.04 -7.91 -7.13
N VAL A 40 0.02 -7.65 -6.30
CA VAL A 40 0.22 -7.06 -4.96
C VAL A 40 1.03 -8.00 -4.08
N PHE A 41 0.69 -9.29 -4.04
CA PHE A 41 1.38 -10.27 -3.21
C PHE A 41 2.85 -10.40 -3.63
N ALA A 42 3.11 -10.62 -4.91
CA ALA A 42 4.48 -10.72 -5.44
C ALA A 42 5.29 -9.44 -5.18
N SER A 43 4.66 -8.27 -5.28
CA SER A 43 5.31 -7.00 -4.98
C SER A 43 5.67 -6.85 -3.50
N LEU A 44 4.75 -7.20 -2.61
CA LEU A 44 4.92 -7.06 -1.17
C LEU A 44 5.89 -8.10 -0.60
N ASP A 45 5.92 -9.33 -1.11
CA ASP A 45 6.91 -10.34 -0.74
C ASP A 45 8.34 -9.85 -0.95
N ASN A 46 8.59 -9.18 -2.07
CA ASN A 46 9.89 -8.60 -2.38
C ASN A 46 10.22 -7.37 -1.51
N LYS A 47 9.22 -6.55 -1.18
CA LYS A 47 9.41 -5.26 -0.49
C LYS A 47 9.44 -5.38 1.03
N LEU A 48 8.82 -6.42 1.59
CA LEU A 48 8.65 -6.61 3.03
C LEU A 48 9.62 -7.64 3.63
N VAL A 49 10.69 -8.00 2.89
CA VAL A 49 11.77 -8.83 3.41
C VAL A 49 12.34 -8.22 4.70
N ASN A 50 12.20 -8.93 5.83
CA ASN A 50 12.61 -8.48 7.17
C ASN A 50 11.92 -7.19 7.67
N VAL A 51 10.74 -6.87 7.14
CA VAL A 51 9.91 -5.73 7.50
C VAL A 51 8.54 -6.26 7.90
N ASN A 52 8.06 -5.93 9.10
CA ASN A 52 6.75 -6.37 9.59
C ASN A 52 5.79 -5.21 9.83
N LYS A 53 6.06 -4.04 9.23
CA LYS A 53 5.16 -2.89 9.30
C LYS A 53 5.12 -2.10 7.98
N LEU A 54 3.91 -1.90 7.47
CA LEU A 54 3.60 -1.15 6.27
C LEU A 54 2.76 0.09 6.62
N ASP A 55 3.28 1.27 6.31
CA ASP A 55 2.51 2.51 6.21
C ASP A 55 2.12 2.68 4.72
N LEU A 56 0.86 2.35 4.38
CA LEU A 56 0.33 2.38 3.03
C LEU A 56 -0.39 3.71 2.75
N TYR A 57 0.08 4.49 1.80
CA TYR A 57 -0.57 5.72 1.34
C TYR A 57 -1.60 5.40 0.27
N VAL A 58 -2.87 5.66 0.58
CA VAL A 58 -4.02 5.30 -0.23
C VAL A 58 -4.20 6.33 -1.34
N THR A 59 -3.77 5.98 -2.56
CA THR A 59 -3.82 6.86 -3.74
C THR A 59 -4.82 6.42 -4.79
N GLY A 60 -5.75 5.52 -4.44
CA GLY A 60 -6.80 5.02 -5.30
C GLY A 60 -6.79 3.49 -5.45
N LEU A 61 -7.68 2.99 -6.30
CA LEU A 61 -7.95 1.56 -6.57
C LEU A 61 -8.14 0.73 -5.29
N THR A 62 -9.37 0.74 -4.79
CA THR A 62 -9.79 -0.02 -3.61
C THR A 62 -9.37 -1.48 -3.69
N SER A 63 -9.38 -2.11 -4.87
CA SER A 63 -8.92 -3.48 -5.10
C SER A 63 -7.45 -3.70 -4.68
N VAL A 64 -6.54 -2.77 -5.02
CA VAL A 64 -5.13 -2.82 -4.61
C VAL A 64 -4.99 -2.68 -3.10
N VAL A 65 -5.76 -1.76 -2.50
CA VAL A 65 -5.76 -1.56 -1.04
C VAL A 65 -6.26 -2.80 -0.31
N LEU A 66 -7.37 -3.40 -0.77
CA LEU A 66 -7.93 -4.61 -0.17
C LEU A 66 -6.99 -5.82 -0.31
N ALA A 67 -6.32 -5.96 -1.46
CA ALA A 67 -5.30 -6.99 -1.63
C ALA A 67 -4.11 -6.79 -0.66
N ALA A 68 -3.66 -5.54 -0.46
CA ALA A 68 -2.60 -5.23 0.50
C ALA A 68 -3.04 -5.48 1.95
N VAL A 69 -4.30 -5.16 2.30
CA VAL A 69 -4.89 -5.49 3.62
C VAL A 69 -4.89 -7.00 3.84
N LYS A 70 -5.35 -7.77 2.85
CA LYS A 70 -5.36 -9.24 2.89
C LYS A 70 -3.95 -9.79 3.08
N TYR A 71 -2.99 -9.34 2.27
CA TYR A 71 -1.58 -9.73 2.39
C TYR A 71 -1.05 -9.48 3.81
N CYS A 72 -1.24 -8.26 4.33
CA CYS A 72 -0.69 -7.88 5.63
C CYS A 72 -1.32 -8.70 6.78
N SER A 73 -2.63 -8.94 6.70
CA SER A 73 -3.33 -9.78 7.67
C SER A 73 -2.84 -11.22 7.65
N GLN A 74 -2.55 -11.80 6.49
CA GLN A 74 -2.08 -13.18 6.35
C GLN A 74 -0.61 -13.35 6.78
N ASN A 75 0.21 -12.31 6.66
CA ASN A 75 1.66 -12.37 6.90
C ASN A 75 2.10 -11.70 8.21
N ASN A 76 1.17 -11.37 9.12
CA ASN A 76 1.44 -10.68 10.39
C ASN A 76 2.23 -9.37 10.23
N VAL A 77 1.94 -8.62 9.16
CA VAL A 77 2.51 -7.29 8.91
C VAL A 77 1.58 -6.24 9.50
N GLN A 78 2.05 -5.44 10.45
CA GLN A 78 1.29 -4.31 10.98
C GLN A 78 0.96 -3.31 9.87
N LEU A 79 -0.30 -2.90 9.77
CA LEU A 79 -0.76 -2.04 8.69
C LEU A 79 -1.31 -0.73 9.22
N SER A 80 -0.92 0.36 8.59
CA SER A 80 -1.61 1.64 8.70
C SER A 80 -1.86 2.22 7.33
N CYS A 81 -3.07 2.74 7.11
CA CYS A 81 -3.45 3.43 5.89
C CYS A 81 -3.35 4.95 6.09
N TRP A 82 -2.75 5.64 5.14
CA TRP A 82 -2.62 7.09 5.12
C TRP A 82 -3.50 7.67 4.03
N HIS A 83 -4.36 8.59 4.41
CA HIS A 83 -5.39 9.17 3.56
C HIS A 83 -5.07 10.63 3.27
N PHE A 84 -5.19 11.05 2.02
CA PHE A 84 -4.94 12.43 1.63
C PHE A 84 -6.06 13.35 2.14
N ASN A 85 -5.70 14.40 2.89
CA ASN A 85 -6.59 15.49 3.25
C ASN A 85 -6.51 16.59 2.18
N ARG A 86 -7.66 16.89 1.56
CA ARG A 86 -7.73 17.91 0.50
C ARG A 86 -7.67 19.34 1.03
N GLU A 87 -8.03 19.57 2.29
CA GLU A 87 -8.10 20.92 2.86
C GLU A 87 -6.72 21.54 3.06
N ASP A 88 -5.76 20.73 3.51
CA ASP A 88 -4.41 21.18 3.87
C ASP A 88 -3.30 20.45 3.09
N SER A 89 -3.67 19.59 2.14
CA SER A 89 -2.76 18.74 1.37
C SER A 89 -1.87 17.82 2.22
N SER A 90 -2.30 17.51 3.44
CA SER A 90 -1.61 16.59 4.34
C SER A 90 -2.09 15.15 4.17
N TYR A 91 -1.51 14.23 4.95
CA TYR A 91 -2.01 12.86 5.07
C TYR A 91 -2.32 12.54 6.53
N PHE A 92 -3.49 11.97 6.79
CA PHE A 92 -3.89 11.50 8.11
C PHE A 92 -3.88 9.98 8.21
N LYS A 93 -3.54 9.47 9.39
CA LYS A 93 -3.26 8.06 9.63
C LYS A 93 -4.47 7.31 10.20
N GLN A 94 -4.82 6.19 9.58
CA GLN A 94 -5.71 5.16 10.11
C GLN A 94 -4.90 3.91 10.47
N LYS A 95 -4.83 3.57 11.76
CA LYS A 95 -4.24 2.29 12.19
C LYS A 95 -5.24 1.16 11.89
N MET A 96 -4.78 0.10 11.24
CA MET A 96 -5.60 -1.09 10.97
C MET A 96 -5.35 -2.17 12.02
N PHE A 97 -4.11 -2.63 12.16
CA PHE A 97 -3.66 -3.61 13.17
C PHE A 97 -2.17 -3.42 13.47
#